data_AF-A0A1T5CWS0-F1
#
_entry.id   AF-A0A1T5CWS0-F1
#
_cell.length_a   1.000
_cell.length_b   1.000
_cell.length_c   1.000
_cell.angle_alpha   90.00
_cell.angle_beta   90.00
_cell.angle_gamma   90.00
#
_symmetry.space_group_name_H-M   'P 1'
#
loop_
_entity.id
_entity.type
_entity.pdbx_description
1 polymer ?
#
loop_
_entity_poly.entity_id
_entity_poly.type
_entity_poly.pdbx_seq_one_letter_code
_entity_poly.pdbx_strand_id
1 'polypeptide(L)'
;MEKSNGGLELDIVTNNTFDNDDIKETIVGYGKNFSTIEKYLTEAIEKPEDLPTGQVIEGGKIIWNKNPVIGGYVGWVNIREGLNAPSWKPKVNYTVGQEIKAKPDNGNIYRCVTAGKSMVHSPTFLVGEGVEFYDANGNKWFPNYNYQVNDVIFAVNGSKLYYYICETAGITGTSEPIWSSVLPSSTVVDGSVVWRKEATVKWKQVGISSEFRPFGKVE
;
A
#
# COMPACT_ATOMS: atom_id res chain seq x y z
N MET A 1 -38.98 -14.45 -14.97
CA MET A 1 -38.58 -13.34 -14.09
C MET A 1 -37.07 -13.36 -13.98
N GLU A 2 -36.39 -12.78 -14.96
CA GLU A 2 -34.96 -12.43 -14.81
C GLU A 2 -34.90 -10.98 -14.34
N LYS A 3 -34.12 -10.75 -13.29
CA LYS A 3 -33.92 -9.43 -12.70
C LYS A 3 -33.06 -8.60 -13.65
N SER A 4 -33.56 -7.42 -14.04
CA SER A 4 -32.76 -6.42 -14.73
C SER A 4 -31.58 -6.01 -13.85
N ASN A 5 -30.37 -6.08 -14.41
CA ASN A 5 -29.18 -5.51 -13.81
C ASN A 5 -29.34 -3.99 -13.86
N GLY A 6 -29.21 -3.31 -12.72
CA GLY A 6 -29.49 -1.88 -12.53
C GLY A 6 -28.52 -0.90 -13.20
N GLY A 7 -28.26 -1.06 -14.50
CA GLY A 7 -27.83 0.02 -15.38
C GLY A 7 -29.03 0.51 -16.18
N LEU A 8 -29.03 1.77 -16.62
CA LEU A 8 -29.93 2.18 -17.68
C LEU A 8 -29.52 1.39 -18.92
N GLU A 9 -30.32 0.41 -19.34
CA GLU A 9 -30.14 -0.27 -20.63
C GLU A 9 -30.41 0.75 -21.75
N LEU A 10 -29.46 1.67 -21.95
CA LEU A 10 -29.46 2.55 -23.11
C LEU A 10 -29.19 1.64 -24.30
N ASP A 11 -30.19 1.48 -25.17
CA ASP A 11 -30.02 0.83 -26.47
C ASP A 11 -28.98 1.64 -27.28
N ILE A 12 -27.72 1.21 -27.20
CA ILE A 12 -26.62 1.86 -27.91
C ILE A 12 -26.82 1.56 -29.39
N VAL A 13 -27.21 2.60 -30.12
CA VAL A 13 -27.38 2.52 -31.57
C VAL A 13 -26.02 2.21 -32.22
N THR A 14 -25.93 1.05 -32.86
CA THR A 14 -24.72 0.56 -33.56
C THR A 14 -24.76 0.92 -35.05
N ASN A 15 -23.67 0.63 -35.77
CA ASN A 15 -23.63 0.83 -37.23
C ASN A 15 -24.71 0.03 -38.01
N ASN A 16 -25.35 -0.97 -37.38
CA ASN A 16 -26.33 -1.84 -38.02
C ASN A 16 -27.78 -1.41 -37.74
N THR A 17 -28.00 -0.40 -36.91
CA THR A 17 -29.36 0.07 -36.52
C THR A 17 -29.95 1.13 -37.44
N PHE A 18 -29.18 1.61 -38.44
CA PHE A 18 -29.64 2.59 -39.43
C PHE A 18 -29.17 2.22 -40.83
N ASP A 19 -30.05 2.47 -41.82
CA ASP A 19 -29.66 2.56 -43.23
C ASP A 19 -28.58 3.63 -43.42
N ASN A 20 -27.79 3.56 -44.50
CA ASN A 20 -26.71 4.53 -44.74
C ASN A 20 -27.30 5.94 -44.97
N ASP A 21 -27.25 6.75 -43.92
CA ASP A 21 -27.74 8.13 -43.86
C ASP A 21 -26.62 9.04 -43.34
N ASP A 22 -26.58 10.28 -43.80
CA ASP A 22 -25.57 11.31 -43.49
C ASP A 22 -25.55 11.67 -41.99
N ILE A 23 -26.64 11.41 -41.26
CA ILE A 23 -26.72 11.65 -39.80
C ILE A 23 -26.26 10.45 -38.95
N LYS A 24 -26.08 9.27 -39.55
CA LYS A 24 -25.77 8.02 -38.85
C LYS A 24 -24.49 8.10 -38.03
N GLU A 25 -23.42 8.63 -38.63
CA GLU A 25 -22.11 8.74 -37.97
C GLU A 25 -22.18 9.65 -36.73
N THR A 26 -22.95 10.74 -36.82
CA THR A 26 -23.18 11.67 -35.71
C THR A 26 -23.93 11.01 -34.56
N ILE A 27 -25.02 10.29 -34.83
CA ILE A 27 -25.82 9.61 -33.79
C ILE A 27 -25.01 8.50 -33.11
N VAL A 28 -24.29 7.68 -33.88
CA VAL A 28 -23.40 6.64 -33.35
C VAL A 28 -22.26 7.27 -32.52
N GLY A 29 -21.73 8.42 -32.96
CA GLY A 29 -20.74 9.20 -32.21
C GLY A 29 -21.26 9.65 -30.85
N TYR A 30 -22.48 10.21 -30.80
CA TYR A 30 -23.11 10.58 -29.52
C TYR A 30 -23.38 9.38 -28.63
N GLY A 31 -23.85 8.26 -29.17
CA GLY A 31 -24.05 7.02 -28.41
C GLY A 31 -22.77 6.58 -27.70
N LYS A 32 -21.63 6.57 -28.42
CA LYS A 32 -20.31 6.26 -27.84
C LYS A 32 -19.90 7.24 -26.74
N ASN A 33 -20.16 8.53 -26.91
CA ASN A 33 -19.87 9.54 -25.89
C ASN A 33 -20.69 9.30 -24.62
N PHE A 34 -21.99 9.01 -24.75
CA PHE A 34 -22.85 8.71 -23.61
C PHE A 34 -22.45 7.42 -22.89
N SER A 35 -22.11 6.35 -23.62
CA SER A 35 -21.59 5.11 -22.99
C SER A 35 -20.27 5.33 -22.28
N THR A 36 -19.42 6.23 -22.80
CA THR A 36 -18.16 6.61 -22.14
C THR A 36 -18.44 7.35 -20.83
N ILE A 37 -19.37 8.32 -20.85
CA ILE A 37 -19.80 9.04 -19.64
C ILE A 37 -20.41 8.07 -18.62
N GLU A 38 -21.28 7.16 -19.04
CA GLU A 38 -21.89 6.17 -18.15
C GLU A 38 -20.86 5.25 -17.52
N LYS A 39 -19.87 4.78 -18.28
CA LYS A 39 -18.76 3.99 -17.75
C LYS A 39 -17.99 4.77 -16.67
N TYR A 40 -17.68 6.05 -16.92
CA TYR A 40 -17.02 6.91 -15.92
C TYR A 40 -17.89 7.12 -14.66
N LEU A 41 -19.21 7.17 -14.80
CA LEU A 41 -20.14 7.31 -13.68
C LEU A 41 -20.35 6.01 -12.90
N THR A 42 -20.15 4.85 -13.53
CA THR A 42 -20.46 3.52 -12.94
C THR A 42 -19.24 2.78 -12.39
N GLU A 43 -18.01 3.24 -12.65
CA GLU A 43 -16.78 2.71 -12.03
C GLU A 43 -16.71 3.07 -10.53
N ALA A 44 -17.52 2.38 -9.73
CA ALA A 44 -17.55 2.51 -8.28
C ALA A 44 -16.69 1.43 -7.59
N ILE A 45 -15.95 1.83 -6.55
CA ILE A 45 -15.08 0.93 -5.76
C ILE A 45 -15.41 1.03 -4.28
N GLU A 46 -14.98 0.04 -3.49
CA GLU A 46 -15.21 0.07 -2.03
C GLU A 46 -14.31 1.09 -1.32
N LYS A 47 -13.06 1.26 -1.79
CA LYS A 47 -12.11 2.26 -1.29
C LYS A 47 -11.02 2.57 -2.33
N PRO A 48 -10.41 3.77 -2.31
CA PRO A 48 -9.36 4.15 -3.27
C PRO A 48 -8.18 3.19 -3.37
N GLU A 49 -7.83 2.48 -2.29
CA GLU A 49 -6.74 1.51 -2.27
C GLU A 49 -6.99 0.26 -3.12
N ASP A 50 -8.24 0.00 -3.52
CA ASP A 50 -8.58 -1.15 -4.37
C ASP A 50 -8.27 -0.92 -5.86
N LEU A 51 -7.93 0.31 -6.24
CA LEU A 51 -7.41 0.59 -7.57
C LEU A 51 -6.11 -0.20 -7.81
N PRO A 52 -5.82 -0.56 -9.08
CA PRO A 52 -4.56 -1.20 -9.42
C PRO A 52 -3.34 -0.45 -8.88
N THR A 53 -2.44 -1.19 -8.23
CA THR A 53 -1.17 -0.63 -7.75
C THR A 53 -0.26 -0.31 -8.94
N GLY A 54 0.45 0.82 -8.87
CA GLY A 54 1.31 1.32 -9.95
C GLY A 54 0.55 2.04 -11.07
N GLN A 55 -0.77 2.14 -11.01
CA GLN A 55 -1.54 2.94 -11.96
C GLN A 55 -1.34 4.44 -11.67
N VAL A 56 -1.00 5.22 -12.70
CA VAL A 56 -1.02 6.68 -12.62
C VAL A 56 -2.48 7.16 -12.55
N ILE A 57 -2.78 7.95 -11.54
CA ILE A 57 -4.08 8.58 -11.32
C ILE A 57 -3.90 10.07 -11.56
N GLU A 58 -4.59 10.60 -12.56
CA GLU A 58 -4.58 12.03 -12.89
C GLU A 58 -5.20 12.87 -11.77
N GLY A 59 -4.72 14.12 -11.63
CA GLY A 59 -5.36 15.10 -10.75
C GLY A 59 -6.79 15.39 -11.20
N GLY A 60 -7.72 15.47 -10.24
CA GLY A 60 -9.14 15.68 -10.49
C GLY A 60 -9.94 14.41 -10.81
N LYS A 61 -9.30 13.23 -10.93
CA LYS A 61 -10.04 11.97 -11.13
C LYS A 61 -11.02 11.73 -9.98
N ILE A 62 -12.30 11.60 -10.31
CA ILE A 62 -13.37 11.26 -9.37
C ILE A 62 -13.59 9.75 -9.39
N ILE A 63 -13.84 9.19 -8.21
CA ILE A 63 -14.21 7.79 -8.06
C ILE A 63 -15.40 7.70 -7.10
N TRP A 64 -16.44 6.99 -7.53
CA TRP A 64 -17.65 6.81 -6.75
C TRP A 64 -17.50 5.68 -5.74
N ASN A 65 -18.10 5.86 -4.56
CA ASN A 65 -18.18 4.82 -3.54
C ASN A 65 -19.25 3.81 -3.95
N LYS A 66 -18.87 2.53 -4.03
CA LYS A 66 -19.77 1.43 -4.37
C LYS A 66 -20.87 1.21 -3.32
N ASN A 67 -20.56 1.49 -2.05
CA ASN A 67 -21.45 1.25 -0.91
C ASN A 67 -21.48 2.48 0.02
N PRO A 68 -22.10 3.60 -0.36
CA PRO A 68 -22.24 4.76 0.51
C PRO A 68 -23.17 4.42 1.69
N VAL A 69 -22.79 4.86 2.89
CA VAL A 69 -23.56 4.66 4.14
C VAL A 69 -23.71 5.99 4.86
N ILE A 70 -24.73 6.11 5.73
CA ILE A 70 -24.91 7.28 6.61
C ILE A 70 -23.63 7.50 7.43
N GLY A 71 -23.15 8.75 7.46
CA GLY A 71 -21.88 9.15 8.05
C GLY A 71 -20.66 8.92 7.14
N GLY A 72 -20.83 8.24 6.01
CA GLY A 72 -19.82 8.01 4.99
C GLY A 72 -19.78 9.10 3.91
N TYR A 73 -19.18 8.76 2.77
CA TYR A 73 -18.98 9.66 1.65
C TYR A 73 -19.44 9.02 0.34
N VAL A 74 -19.98 9.84 -0.56
CA VAL A 74 -20.45 9.44 -1.89
C VAL A 74 -19.28 9.06 -2.81
N GLY A 75 -18.09 9.60 -2.59
CA GLY A 75 -16.90 9.24 -3.36
C GLY A 75 -15.64 9.95 -2.92
N TRP A 76 -14.62 9.86 -3.77
CA TRP A 76 -13.31 10.48 -3.58
C TRP A 76 -12.83 11.19 -4.85
N VAL A 77 -12.12 12.30 -4.67
CA VAL A 77 -11.42 13.01 -5.75
C VAL A 77 -9.92 12.93 -5.52
N ASN A 78 -9.18 12.58 -6.56
CA ASN A 78 -7.73 12.62 -6.51
C ASN A 78 -7.25 14.07 -6.59
N ILE A 79 -6.58 14.57 -5.55
CA ILE A 79 -6.07 15.95 -5.48
C ILE A 79 -4.59 16.05 -5.85
N ARG A 80 -3.88 14.92 -5.94
CA ARG A 80 -2.47 14.87 -6.33
C ARG A 80 -2.27 13.78 -7.36
N GLU A 81 -1.81 14.18 -8.55
CA GLU A 81 -1.44 13.23 -9.58
C GLU A 81 -0.28 12.36 -9.11
N GLY A 82 -0.37 11.05 -9.36
CA GLY A 82 0.68 10.11 -8.97
C GLY A 82 0.26 8.65 -9.07
N LEU A 83 1.14 7.75 -8.68
CA LEU A 83 0.86 6.32 -8.67
C LEU A 83 -0.05 5.96 -7.51
N ASN A 84 -1.02 5.08 -7.76
CA ASN A 84 -1.77 4.45 -6.70
C ASN A 84 -0.98 3.30 -6.07
N ALA A 85 -0.98 3.24 -4.75
CA ALA A 85 -0.47 2.11 -3.98
C ALA A 85 -1.19 2.04 -2.63
N PRO A 86 -1.27 0.86 -1.98
CA PRO A 86 -1.78 0.75 -0.62
C PRO A 86 -0.87 1.48 0.37
N SER A 87 -1.44 2.02 1.44
CA SER A 87 -0.62 2.59 2.54
C SER A 87 0.15 1.51 3.28
N TRP A 88 1.33 1.86 3.81
CA TRP A 88 2.12 1.01 4.70
C TRP A 88 1.27 0.49 5.88
N LYS A 89 1.46 -0.78 6.22
CA LYS A 89 0.77 -1.46 7.32
C LYS A 89 1.80 -2.13 8.24
N PRO A 90 1.59 -2.08 9.57
CA PRO A 90 2.49 -2.73 10.51
C PRO A 90 2.34 -4.25 10.48
N LYS A 91 3.42 -4.97 10.78
CA LYS A 91 3.46 -6.45 10.90
C LYS A 91 3.03 -7.21 9.64
N VAL A 92 3.14 -6.60 8.46
CA VAL A 92 2.79 -7.20 7.16
C VAL A 92 4.06 -7.72 6.46
N ASN A 93 3.95 -8.88 5.81
CA ASN A 93 5.00 -9.39 4.95
C ASN A 93 4.95 -8.67 3.60
N TYR A 94 6.05 -8.05 3.22
CA TYR A 94 6.22 -7.40 1.93
C TYR A 94 7.17 -8.22 1.03
N THR A 95 6.83 -8.33 -0.24
CA THR A 95 7.66 -9.00 -1.26
C THR A 95 8.37 -7.97 -2.13
N VAL A 96 9.51 -8.36 -2.72
CA VAL A 96 10.26 -7.48 -3.64
C VAL A 96 9.33 -7.02 -4.77
N GLY A 97 9.43 -5.72 -5.11
CA GLY A 97 8.62 -5.08 -6.13
C GLY A 97 7.28 -4.49 -5.64
N GLN A 98 6.79 -4.86 -4.45
CA GLN A 98 5.57 -4.27 -3.91
C GLN A 98 5.76 -2.77 -3.62
N GLU A 99 4.73 -1.99 -3.96
CA GLU A 99 4.72 -0.54 -3.77
C GLU A 99 3.77 -0.15 -2.65
N ILE A 100 4.13 0.89 -1.92
CA ILE A 100 3.34 1.44 -0.82
C ILE A 100 3.39 2.97 -0.79
N LYS A 101 2.39 3.56 -0.13
CA LYS A 101 2.41 4.95 0.34
C LYS A 101 2.87 5.01 1.79
N ALA A 102 3.60 6.07 2.15
CA ALA A 102 4.00 6.33 3.53
C ALA A 102 2.77 6.50 4.46
N LYS A 103 2.96 6.26 5.75
CA LYS A 103 1.97 6.56 6.79
C LYS A 103 2.64 7.31 7.96
N PRO A 104 2.31 8.59 8.21
CA PRO A 104 1.41 9.46 7.43
C PRO A 104 1.87 9.65 5.98
N ASP A 105 0.94 9.98 5.08
CA ASP A 105 1.28 10.20 3.67
C ASP A 105 2.26 11.37 3.55
N ASN A 106 3.31 11.18 2.76
CA ASN A 106 4.35 12.18 2.53
C ASN A 106 4.56 12.47 1.03
N GLY A 107 3.58 12.12 0.19
CA GLY A 107 3.62 12.38 -1.24
C GLY A 107 4.46 11.44 -2.09
N ASN A 108 5.07 10.41 -1.50
CA ASN A 108 5.97 9.53 -2.21
C ASN A 108 5.50 8.07 -2.21
N ILE A 109 5.98 7.34 -3.22
CA ILE A 109 5.83 5.88 -3.37
C ILE A 109 7.15 5.21 -3.04
N TYR A 110 7.04 4.12 -2.31
CA TYR A 110 8.19 3.30 -1.91
C TYR A 110 8.01 1.89 -2.44
N ARG A 111 9.03 1.39 -3.13
CA ARG A 111 9.10 0.03 -3.63
C ARG A 111 9.95 -0.82 -2.69
N CYS A 112 9.45 -2.00 -2.36
CA CYS A 112 10.19 -3.00 -1.61
C CYS A 112 11.35 -3.54 -2.47
N VAL A 113 12.59 -3.36 -2.00
CA VAL A 113 13.80 -3.89 -2.66
C VAL A 113 14.37 -5.10 -1.92
N THR A 114 13.96 -5.32 -0.66
CA THR A 114 14.28 -6.52 0.11
C THR A 114 13.02 -6.97 0.84
N ALA A 115 12.58 -8.20 0.55
CA ALA A 115 11.41 -8.78 1.18
C ALA A 115 11.63 -9.00 2.68
N GLY A 116 10.56 -8.88 3.46
CA GLY A 116 10.62 -9.02 4.91
C GLY A 116 9.29 -8.70 5.57
N LYS A 117 9.31 -8.60 6.90
CA LYS A 117 8.14 -8.22 7.69
C LYS A 117 8.29 -6.80 8.19
N SER A 118 7.25 -5.98 8.01
CA SER A 118 7.25 -4.62 8.53
C SER A 118 7.12 -4.58 10.05
N MET A 119 7.63 -3.50 10.62
CA MET A 119 7.65 -3.24 12.05
C MET A 119 6.26 -2.99 12.65
N VAL A 120 6.23 -2.90 13.98
CA VAL A 120 5.01 -2.50 14.72
C VAL A 120 4.68 -1.02 14.49
N HIS A 121 5.70 -0.18 14.34
CA HIS A 121 5.60 1.25 14.10
C HIS A 121 6.16 1.59 12.73
N SER A 122 5.64 2.63 12.09
CA SER A 122 6.13 3.03 10.77
C SER A 122 7.59 3.49 10.84
N PRO A 123 8.39 3.19 9.80
CA PRO A 123 9.71 3.77 9.70
C PRO A 123 9.63 5.28 9.44
N THR A 124 10.75 5.96 9.65
CA THR A 124 10.94 7.29 9.08
C THR A 124 11.16 7.14 7.58
N PHE A 125 10.14 7.44 6.80
CA PHE A 125 10.20 7.42 5.35
C PHE A 125 11.13 8.53 4.85
N LEU A 126 12.28 8.14 4.29
CA LEU A 126 13.25 9.08 3.75
C LEU A 126 12.78 9.63 2.40
N VAL A 127 12.94 10.93 2.19
CA VAL A 127 12.58 11.63 0.95
C VAL A 127 13.85 11.90 0.14
N GLY A 128 13.76 11.71 -1.18
CA GLY A 128 14.86 11.87 -2.12
C GLY A 128 14.81 10.77 -3.17
N GLU A 129 15.05 11.13 -4.42
CA GLU A 129 14.93 10.20 -5.54
C GLU A 129 15.85 8.99 -5.37
N GLY A 130 15.28 7.79 -5.39
CA GLY A 130 16.04 6.54 -5.31
C GLY A 130 16.68 6.26 -3.95
N VAL A 131 16.41 7.07 -2.91
CA VAL A 131 16.91 6.84 -1.55
C VAL A 131 16.39 5.53 -1.02
N GLU A 132 17.29 4.74 -0.41
CA GLU A 132 16.95 3.45 0.20
C GLU A 132 17.13 3.49 1.72
N PHE A 133 16.23 2.83 2.44
CA PHE A 133 16.28 2.71 3.89
C PHE A 133 15.62 1.42 4.37
N TYR A 134 15.97 1.00 5.59
CA TYR A 134 15.37 -0.18 6.22
C TYR A 134 14.11 0.21 7.00
N ASP A 135 13.12 -0.69 6.98
CA ASP A 135 11.88 -0.55 7.76
C ASP A 135 12.13 -0.67 9.26
N ALA A 136 13.02 -1.60 9.65
CA ALA A 136 13.41 -1.77 11.05
C ALA A 136 14.34 -0.65 11.51
N ASN A 137 13.97 -0.01 12.62
CA ASN A 137 14.81 0.90 13.37
C ASN A 137 15.07 0.32 14.76
N GLY A 138 16.34 0.04 15.04
CA GLY A 138 16.78 -0.67 16.24
C GLY A 138 18.26 -0.38 16.49
N ASN A 139 18.69 -0.60 17.72
CA ASN A 139 20.07 -0.35 18.12
C ASN A 139 20.97 -1.56 17.81
N LYS A 140 22.28 -1.41 17.94
CA LYS A 140 23.16 -2.59 17.99
C LYS A 140 22.91 -3.34 19.31
N TRP A 141 23.18 -4.64 19.31
CA TRP A 141 23.20 -5.44 20.53
C TRP A 141 24.22 -4.89 21.55
N PHE A 142 23.89 -4.94 22.84
CA PHE A 142 24.76 -4.59 23.95
C PHE A 142 24.86 -5.74 24.97
N PRO A 143 26.05 -6.03 25.51
CA PRO A 143 26.24 -7.06 26.54
C PRO A 143 25.68 -6.62 27.88
N ASN A 144 25.18 -7.57 28.67
CA ASN A 144 24.64 -7.35 30.02
C ASN A 144 23.59 -6.22 30.09
N TYR A 145 22.80 -6.07 29.03
CA TYR A 145 21.80 -5.00 28.93
C TYR A 145 20.40 -5.55 29.18
N ASN A 146 19.59 -4.80 29.93
CA ASN A 146 18.21 -5.17 30.25
C ASN A 146 17.25 -4.72 29.12
N TYR A 147 16.91 -5.64 28.22
CA TYR A 147 15.98 -5.40 27.13
C TYR A 147 14.53 -5.69 27.53
N GLN A 148 13.61 -4.92 26.95
CA GLN A 148 12.17 -5.07 27.11
C GLN A 148 11.55 -5.79 25.91
N VAL A 149 10.35 -6.34 26.10
CA VAL A 149 9.61 -6.98 25.01
C VAL A 149 9.35 -5.96 23.89
N ASN A 150 9.56 -6.39 22.65
CA ASN A 150 9.55 -5.59 21.42
C ASN A 150 10.75 -4.69 21.18
N ASP A 151 11.78 -4.70 22.04
CA ASP A 151 13.04 -4.07 21.70
C ASP A 151 13.63 -4.72 20.45
N VAL A 152 14.20 -3.90 19.57
CA VAL A 152 14.74 -4.33 18.28
C VAL A 152 16.22 -4.05 18.23
N ILE A 153 16.98 -5.08 17.86
CA ILE A 153 18.42 -4.98 17.70
C ILE A 153 18.88 -5.44 16.33
N PHE A 154 20.06 -4.97 15.97
CA PHE A 154 20.88 -5.50 14.89
C PHE A 154 22.15 -6.10 15.46
N ALA A 155 22.71 -7.05 14.70
CA ALA A 155 24.03 -7.59 14.97
C ALA A 155 25.10 -6.49 15.01
N VAL A 156 26.06 -6.55 15.94
CA VAL A 156 27.07 -5.49 16.13
C VAL A 156 27.90 -5.27 14.85
N ASN A 157 28.30 -6.36 14.20
CA ASN A 157 29.12 -6.38 12.98
C ASN A 157 28.42 -7.08 11.79
N GLY A 158 27.10 -7.28 11.88
CA GLY A 158 26.33 -7.94 10.82
C GLY A 158 25.62 -6.98 9.87
N SER A 159 25.06 -7.55 8.81
CA SER A 159 24.19 -6.83 7.89
C SER A 159 22.83 -6.51 8.54
N LYS A 160 22.21 -5.39 8.15
CA LYS A 160 20.84 -5.01 8.54
C LYS A 160 19.74 -5.77 7.79
N LEU A 161 20.10 -6.78 6.99
CA LEU A 161 19.15 -7.66 6.30
C LEU A 161 18.23 -8.43 7.25
N TYR A 162 18.69 -8.68 8.47
CA TYR A 162 17.89 -9.26 9.54
C TYR A 162 17.91 -8.35 10.76
N TYR A 163 16.81 -8.33 11.48
CA TYR A 163 16.69 -7.72 12.80
C TYR A 163 16.24 -8.78 13.80
N TYR A 164 16.43 -8.49 15.09
CA TYR A 164 16.04 -9.38 16.16
C TYR A 164 15.11 -8.62 17.10
N ILE A 165 13.94 -9.19 17.34
CA ILE A 165 12.94 -8.62 18.24
C ILE A 165 12.89 -9.41 19.54
N CYS A 166 12.93 -8.71 20.65
CA CYS A 166 12.85 -9.28 21.99
C CYS A 166 11.43 -9.83 22.22
N GLU A 167 11.31 -11.14 22.39
CA GLU A 167 10.05 -11.81 22.76
C GLU A 167 9.91 -11.99 24.26
N THR A 168 11.03 -12.19 24.96
CA THR A 168 11.08 -12.32 26.42
C THR A 168 12.10 -11.33 26.96
N ALA A 169 11.63 -10.37 27.76
CA ALA A 169 12.48 -9.38 28.41
C ALA A 169 13.47 -10.02 29.38
N GLY A 170 14.64 -9.39 29.55
CA GLY A 170 15.71 -9.94 30.37
C GLY A 170 17.03 -9.22 30.16
N ILE A 171 18.09 -9.83 30.72
CA ILE A 171 19.47 -9.33 30.61
C ILE A 171 20.20 -10.23 29.62
N THR A 172 20.83 -9.62 28.62
CA THR A 172 21.65 -10.33 27.62
C THR A 172 22.91 -10.92 28.24
N GLY A 173 23.51 -11.90 27.56
CA GLY A 173 24.78 -12.47 27.95
C GLY A 173 25.94 -11.48 27.88
N THR A 174 27.13 -11.95 28.27
CA THR A 174 28.38 -11.19 28.19
C THR A 174 28.95 -11.11 26.77
N SER A 175 28.44 -11.94 25.85
CA SER A 175 28.88 -12.01 24.45
C SER A 175 27.69 -12.17 23.52
N GLU A 176 27.81 -11.59 22.33
CA GLU A 176 26.74 -11.56 21.33
C GLU A 176 26.44 -12.98 20.79
N PRO A 177 25.16 -13.35 20.55
CA PRO A 177 24.82 -14.60 19.90
C PRO A 177 25.44 -14.75 18.51
N ILE A 178 25.70 -15.99 18.10
CA ILE A 178 26.13 -16.30 16.72
C ILE A 178 24.90 -16.23 15.80
N TRP A 179 24.58 -15.02 15.35
CA TRP A 179 23.39 -14.72 14.56
C TRP A 179 23.24 -15.48 13.24
N SER A 180 24.35 -15.95 12.67
CA SER A 180 24.39 -16.72 11.42
C SER A 180 23.84 -18.14 11.59
N SER A 181 23.88 -18.72 12.79
CA SER A 181 23.33 -20.06 13.04
C SER A 181 21.82 -20.05 13.35
N VAL A 182 21.22 -18.87 13.55
CA VAL A 182 19.78 -18.73 13.83
C VAL A 182 19.01 -18.72 12.51
N LEU A 183 18.00 -19.57 12.38
CA LEU A 183 17.17 -19.64 11.18
C LEU A 183 16.21 -18.44 11.09
N PRO A 184 15.80 -18.01 9.88
CA PRO A 184 14.76 -17.00 9.74
C PRO A 184 13.46 -17.40 10.45
N SER A 185 12.83 -16.45 11.13
CA SER A 185 11.60 -16.63 11.92
C SER A 185 11.72 -17.66 13.06
N SER A 186 12.95 -17.98 13.51
CA SER A 186 13.21 -18.76 14.72
C SER A 186 13.66 -17.89 15.89
N THR A 187 13.68 -18.48 17.09
CA THR A 187 14.14 -17.82 18.30
C THR A 187 15.54 -18.28 18.72
N VAL A 188 16.23 -17.46 19.51
CA VAL A 188 17.50 -17.78 20.19
C VAL A 188 17.50 -17.20 21.60
N VAL A 189 18.06 -17.93 22.55
CA VAL A 189 18.24 -17.51 23.94
C VAL A 189 19.59 -16.81 24.08
N ASP A 190 19.60 -15.67 24.75
CA ASP A 190 20.77 -14.83 25.00
C ASP A 190 20.71 -14.30 26.44
N GLY A 191 21.46 -14.94 27.35
CA GLY A 191 21.28 -14.73 28.78
C GLY A 191 19.87 -15.15 29.22
N SER A 192 19.07 -14.21 29.72
CA SER A 192 17.64 -14.42 30.00
C SER A 192 16.70 -13.84 28.94
N VAL A 193 17.23 -13.21 27.88
CA VAL A 193 16.45 -12.67 26.77
C VAL A 193 16.18 -13.75 25.73
N VAL A 194 15.00 -13.71 25.11
CA VAL A 194 14.68 -14.51 23.92
C VAL A 194 14.47 -13.60 22.72
N TRP A 195 15.26 -13.80 21.67
CA TRP A 195 15.21 -13.01 20.44
C TRP A 195 14.57 -13.81 19.32
N ARG A 196 13.61 -13.23 18.58
CA ARG A 196 13.15 -13.78 17.29
C ARG A 196 13.85 -13.08 16.14
N LYS A 197 14.42 -13.86 15.22
CA LYS A 197 15.05 -13.36 13.99
C LYS A 197 14.00 -13.12 12.90
N GLU A 198 14.01 -11.94 12.29
CA GLU A 198 13.13 -11.61 11.17
C GLU A 198 13.89 -10.91 10.04
N ALA A 199 13.41 -11.06 8.81
CA ALA A 199 13.96 -10.35 7.66
C ALA A 199 13.51 -8.89 7.65
N THR A 200 14.45 -7.98 7.47
CA THR A 200 14.19 -6.54 7.41
C THR A 200 13.72 -6.14 6.02
N VAL A 201 12.55 -5.49 5.94
CA VAL A 201 12.13 -4.87 4.68
C VAL A 201 13.05 -3.70 4.37
N LYS A 202 13.50 -3.60 3.11
CA LYS A 202 14.20 -2.41 2.60
C LYS A 202 13.33 -1.72 1.57
N TRP A 203 13.15 -0.42 1.75
CA TRP A 203 12.35 0.45 0.89
C TRP A 203 13.25 1.30 0.03
N LYS A 204 12.80 1.58 -1.20
CA LYS A 204 13.38 2.56 -2.12
C LYS A 204 12.31 3.54 -2.56
N GLN A 205 12.57 4.85 -2.48
CA GLN A 205 11.66 5.84 -3.07
C GLN A 205 11.70 5.72 -4.60
N VAL A 206 10.53 5.65 -5.25
CA VAL A 206 10.42 5.41 -6.71
C VAL A 206 9.47 6.36 -7.45
N GLY A 207 8.80 7.28 -6.76
CA GLY A 207 7.87 8.20 -7.42
C GLY A 207 6.94 8.95 -6.47
N ILE A 208 5.94 9.60 -7.06
CA ILE A 208 4.94 10.42 -6.36
C ILE A 208 3.67 9.59 -6.16
N SER A 209 3.06 9.68 -4.98
CA SER A 209 1.83 8.96 -4.67
C SER A 209 0.58 9.77 -5.02
N SER A 210 -0.48 9.10 -5.47
CA SER A 210 -1.80 9.73 -5.58
C SER A 210 -2.42 10.01 -4.21
N GLU A 211 -3.25 11.05 -4.12
CA GLU A 211 -3.91 11.46 -2.88
C GLU A 211 -5.41 11.67 -3.09
N PHE A 212 -6.22 10.78 -2.52
CA PHE A 212 -7.67 10.88 -2.58
C PHE A 212 -8.24 11.64 -1.38
N ARG A 213 -9.11 12.61 -1.64
CA ARG A 213 -9.93 13.28 -0.62
C ARG A 213 -11.39 12.86 -0.76
N PRO A 214 -12.06 12.47 0.34
CA PRO A 214 -13.48 12.14 0.29
C PRO A 214 -14.33 13.39 0.04
N PHE A 215 -15.47 13.23 -0.64
CA PHE A 215 -16.45 14.29 -0.86
C PHE A 215 -17.89 13.77 -0.75
N GLY A 216 -18.85 14.69 -0.62
CA GLY A 216 -20.28 14.35 -0.58
C GLY A 216 -20.60 13.51 0.64
N LYS A 217 -20.47 14.08 1.84
CA LYS A 217 -20.83 13.38 3.08
C LYS A 217 -22.32 13.00 3.03
N VAL A 218 -22.63 11.77 3.41
CA VAL A 218 -24.01 11.28 3.53
C VAL A 218 -24.46 11.50 4.97
N GLU A 219 -25.45 12.37 5.18
CA GLU A 219 -26.05 12.65 6.49
C GLU A 219 -27.31 11.85 6.76
#